data_AF-A0A953BIE2-F1
#
_entry.id   AF-A0A953BIE2-F1
#
_cell.length_a   1.000
_cell.length_b   1.000
_cell.length_c   1.000
_cell.angle_alpha   90.00
_cell.angle_beta   90.00
_cell.angle_gamma   90.00
#
_symmetry.space_group_name_H-M   'P 1'
#
loop_
_entity.id
_entity.type
_entity.pdbx_description
1 polymer ?
#
loop_
_entity_poly.entity_id
_entity_poly.type
_entity_poly.pdbx_seq_one_letter_code
_entity_poly.pdbx_strand_id
1 'polypeptide(L)'
;MVDYTNLIFAVENDELVMYAVAKSTGKPYRHTCPQASFEAVACALEEAPDGLTRDQLREGTGLAWSRIAVALLFLDERSIIERKGRRGQLCIPATEAVLLDAMTEYHAVREGA
;
A
#
# COMPACT_ATOMS: atom_id res chain seq x y z
N MET A 1 -11.10 -10.30 2.25
CA MET A 1 -10.07 -9.67 1.41
C MET A 1 -10.55 -9.85 0.00
N VAL A 2 -10.62 -8.79 -0.80
CA VAL A 2 -10.94 -8.94 -2.21
C VAL A 2 -9.70 -9.50 -2.85
N ASP A 3 -9.78 -10.71 -3.41
CA ASP A 3 -8.67 -11.27 -4.17
C ASP A 3 -8.66 -10.61 -5.54
N TYR A 4 -7.56 -9.93 -5.83
CA TYR A 4 -7.32 -9.30 -7.12
C TYR A 4 -6.52 -10.24 -8.03
N THR A 5 -6.75 -10.11 -9.34
CA THR A 5 -5.87 -10.61 -10.39
C THR A 5 -5.43 -9.44 -11.25
N ASN A 6 -4.29 -9.58 -11.93
CA ASN A 6 -3.71 -8.53 -12.78
C ASN A 6 -3.54 -7.20 -12.02
N LEU A 7 -2.94 -7.27 -10.83
CA LEU A 7 -2.63 -6.10 -10.01
C LEU A 7 -1.47 -5.35 -10.67
N ILE A 8 -1.72 -4.11 -11.07
CA ILE A 8 -0.75 -3.24 -11.73
C ILE A 8 -0.74 -1.90 -11.00
N PHE A 9 0.46 -1.36 -10.78
CA PHE A 9 0.66 -0.04 -10.20
C PHE A 9 1.25 0.92 -11.22
N ALA A 10 0.80 2.16 -11.18
CA ALA A 10 1.33 3.27 -11.96
C ALA A 10 1.35 4.53 -11.10
N VAL A 11 2.10 5.54 -11.51
CA VAL A 11 1.99 6.89 -10.95
C VAL A 11 1.42 7.81 -12.00
N GLU A 12 0.27 8.42 -11.70
CA GLU A 12 -0.43 9.35 -12.58
C GLU A 12 -0.77 10.62 -11.79
N ASN A 13 -0.34 11.79 -12.26
CA ASN A 13 -0.58 13.07 -11.58
C ASN A 13 -0.17 13.05 -10.09
N ASP A 14 1.00 12.50 -9.78
CA ASP A 14 1.53 12.32 -8.42
C ASP A 14 0.65 11.43 -7.50
N GLU A 15 -0.26 10.65 -8.06
CA GLU A 15 -1.02 9.63 -7.34
C GLU A 15 -0.51 8.23 -7.69
N LEU A 16 -0.29 7.40 -6.67
CA LEU A 16 -0.14 5.97 -6.85
C LEU A 16 -1.51 5.38 -7.26
N VAL A 17 -1.60 4.87 -8.47
CA VAL A 17 -2.79 4.28 -9.05
C VAL A 17 -2.66 2.77 -9.06
N MET A 18 -3.68 2.11 -8.52
CA MET A 18 -3.83 0.66 -8.56
C MET A 18 -4.91 0.28 -9.59
N TYR A 19 -4.51 -0.49 -10.58
CA TYR A 19 -5.39 -1.19 -11.50
C TYR A 19 -5.48 -2.66 -11.11
N ALA A 20 -6.69 -3.20 -10.99
CA ALA A 20 -6.90 -4.59 -10.60
C ALA A 20 -8.22 -5.14 -11.13
N VAL A 21 -8.33 -6.46 -11.24
CA VAL A 21 -9.60 -7.15 -11.52
C VAL A 21 -10.00 -7.99 -10.32
N ALA A 22 -11.20 -7.78 -9.77
CA ALA A 22 -11.66 -8.59 -8.65
C ALA A 22 -12.01 -10.01 -9.11
N LYS A 23 -11.33 -11.04 -8.59
CA LYS A 23 -11.52 -12.44 -9.02
C LYS A 23 -12.96 -12.92 -8.88
N SER A 24 -13.68 -12.47 -7.86
CA SER A 24 -15.06 -12.89 -7.59
C SER A 24 -16.09 -12.36 -8.58
N THR A 25 -15.81 -11.23 -9.24
CA THR A 25 -16.81 -10.54 -10.08
C THR A 25 -16.32 -10.26 -11.50
N GLY A 26 -15.02 -10.40 -11.77
CA GLY A 26 -14.39 -10.02 -13.03
C GLY A 26 -14.38 -8.51 -13.28
N LYS A 27 -14.86 -7.69 -12.33
CA LYS A 27 -14.95 -6.23 -12.53
C LYS A 27 -13.57 -5.57 -12.39
N PRO A 28 -13.21 -4.67 -13.31
CA PRO A 28 -12.02 -3.85 -13.16
C PRO A 28 -12.23 -2.79 -12.07
N TYR A 29 -11.18 -2.51 -11.32
CA TYR A 29 -11.10 -1.49 -10.29
C TYR A 29 -9.91 -0.58 -10.56
N ARG A 30 -10.14 0.71 -10.32
CA ARG A 30 -9.12 1.74 -10.26
C ARG A 30 -9.23 2.44 -8.92
N HIS A 31 -8.18 2.37 -8.11
CA HIS A 31 -8.09 3.10 -6.85
C HIS A 31 -6.83 3.96 -6.86
N THR A 32 -6.90 5.12 -6.21
CA THR A 32 -5.77 6.05 -6.14
C THR A 32 -5.38 6.33 -4.70
N CYS A 33 -4.10 6.61 -4.51
CA CYS A 33 -3.51 7.06 -3.27
C CYS A 33 -2.58 8.24 -3.60
N PRO A 34 -2.93 9.48 -3.22
CA PRO A 34 -2.04 10.62 -3.40
C PRO A 34 -0.68 10.34 -2.74
N GLN A 35 0.43 10.84 -3.31
CA GLN A 35 1.78 10.62 -2.77
C GLN A 35 1.85 10.88 -1.26
N ALA A 36 1.32 12.01 -0.78
CA ALA A 36 1.33 12.34 0.65
C ALA A 36 0.57 11.32 1.52
N SER A 37 -0.50 10.71 0.99
CA SER A 37 -1.21 9.64 1.70
C SER A 37 -0.42 8.34 1.72
N PHE A 38 0.30 8.03 0.64
CA PHE A 38 1.18 6.87 0.57
C PHE A 38 2.37 7.01 1.54
N GLU A 39 3.01 8.17 1.52
CA GLU A 39 4.13 8.54 2.39
C GLU A 39 3.72 8.47 3.87
N ALA A 40 2.55 8.99 4.24
CA ALA A 40 2.03 8.92 5.60
C ALA A 40 1.84 7.48 6.10
N VAL A 41 1.43 6.55 5.22
CA VAL A 41 1.32 5.12 5.58
C VAL A 41 2.69 4.50 5.78
N ALA A 42 3.65 4.80 4.89
CA ALA A 42 5.02 4.27 4.99
C ALA A 42 5.73 4.78 6.27
N CYS A 43 5.61 6.08 6.55
CA CYS A 43 6.14 6.69 7.77
C CYS A 43 5.53 6.07 9.03
N ALA A 44 4.20 5.89 9.07
CA ALA A 44 3.55 5.25 10.23
C ALA A 44 4.04 3.80 10.46
N LEU A 45 4.38 3.06 9.41
CA LEU A 45 4.93 1.70 9.53
C LEU A 45 6.41 1.71 9.93
N GLU A 46 7.20 2.69 9.47
CA GLU A 46 8.58 2.88 9.91
C GLU A 46 8.68 3.15 11.42
N GLU A 47 7.75 3.93 11.96
CA GLU A 47 7.68 4.23 13.41
C GLU A 47 7.18 3.05 14.25
N ALA A 48 6.70 1.98 13.63
CA ALA A 48 6.06 0.84 14.30
C ALA A 48 6.70 -0.50 13.89
N PRO A 49 7.88 -0.85 14.46
CA PRO A 49 8.62 -2.07 14.09
C PRO A 49 7.86 -3.37 14.38
N ASP A 50 6.97 -3.38 15.37
CA ASP A 50 6.10 -4.53 15.68
C ASP A 50 4.90 -4.65 14.71
N GLY A 51 4.75 -3.68 13.82
CA GLY A 51 3.69 -3.60 12.82
C GLY A 51 2.42 -2.89 13.31
N LEU A 52 1.57 -2.56 12.34
CA LEU A 52 0.29 -1.91 12.57
C LEU A 52 -0.85 -2.68 11.93
N THR A 53 -2.01 -2.66 12.59
CA THR A 53 -3.25 -3.05 11.95
C THR A 53 -3.77 -1.95 11.03
N ARG A 54 -4.64 -2.34 10.11
CA ARG A 54 -5.38 -1.41 9.26
C ARG A 54 -6.14 -0.35 10.07
N ASP A 55 -6.77 -0.75 11.18
CA ASP A 55 -7.51 0.18 12.05
C ASP A 55 -6.57 1.19 12.72
N GLN A 56 -5.44 0.74 13.26
CA GLN A 56 -4.43 1.64 13.82
C GLN A 56 -3.86 2.61 12.77
N LEU A 57 -3.59 2.13 11.54
CA LEU A 57 -3.18 3.00 10.44
C LEU A 57 -4.24 4.07 10.15
N ARG A 58 -5.52 3.69 10.14
CA ARG A 58 -6.60 4.64 9.90
C ARG A 58 -6.72 5.67 11.02
N GLU A 59 -6.65 5.22 12.27
CA GLU A 59 -6.72 6.08 13.43
C GLU A 59 -5.52 7.04 13.50
N GLY A 60 -4.31 6.56 13.23
CA GLY A 60 -3.09 7.37 13.26
C GLY A 60 -2.94 8.34 12.10
N THR A 61 -3.35 7.95 10.89
CA THR A 61 -3.17 8.79 9.67
C THR A 61 -4.41 9.60 9.30
N GLY A 62 -5.59 9.23 9.79
CA GLY A 62 -6.88 9.81 9.38
C GLY A 62 -7.28 9.49 7.92
N LEU A 63 -6.55 8.60 7.23
CA LEU A 63 -6.76 8.34 5.81
C LEU A 63 -7.99 7.47 5.53
N ALA A 64 -8.54 7.63 4.32
CA ALA A 64 -9.61 6.77 3.83
C ALA A 64 -9.11 5.33 3.62
N TRP A 65 -10.00 4.36 3.86
CA TRP A 65 -9.69 2.94 3.73
C TRP A 65 -9.13 2.52 2.37
N SER A 66 -9.62 3.13 1.30
CA SER A 66 -9.16 2.85 -0.07
C SER A 66 -7.70 3.25 -0.26
N ARG A 67 -7.27 4.38 0.30
CA ARG A 67 -5.88 4.87 0.22
C ARG A 67 -4.93 3.97 1.00
N ILE A 68 -5.30 3.62 2.23
CA ILE A 68 -4.56 2.66 3.06
C ILE A 68 -4.44 1.31 2.33
N ALA A 69 -5.54 0.84 1.71
CA ALA A 69 -5.51 -0.42 0.98
C ALA A 69 -4.56 -0.39 -0.22
N VAL A 70 -4.57 0.68 -1.01
CA VAL A 70 -3.64 0.85 -2.15
C VAL A 70 -2.19 0.87 -1.67
N ALA A 71 -1.89 1.68 -0.63
CA ALA A 71 -0.55 1.77 -0.06
C ALA A 71 -0.04 0.41 0.44
N LEU A 72 -0.83 -0.29 1.25
CA LEU A 72 -0.44 -1.58 1.81
C LEU A 72 -0.27 -2.66 0.73
N LEU A 73 -1.09 -2.66 -0.32
CA LEU A 73 -0.93 -3.61 -1.43
C LEU A 73 0.35 -3.35 -2.22
N PHE A 74 0.71 -2.08 -2.42
CA PHE A 74 1.96 -1.72 -3.10
C PHE A 74 3.19 -2.14 -2.26
N LEU A 75 3.19 -1.83 -0.96
CA LEU A 75 4.30 -2.19 -0.07
C LEU A 75 4.47 -3.71 0.07
N ASP A 76 3.36 -4.46 0.14
CA ASP A 76 3.36 -5.93 0.22
C ASP A 76 3.88 -6.55 -1.10
N GLU A 77 3.46 -6.03 -2.25
CA GLU A 77 3.95 -6.47 -3.57
C GLU A 77 5.45 -6.23 -3.75
N ARG A 78 5.97 -5.13 -3.18
CA ARG A 78 7.41 -4.80 -3.17
C ARG A 78 8.20 -5.44 -2.04
N SER A 79 7.58 -6.30 -1.24
CA SER A 79 8.24 -6.97 -0.10
C SER A 79 8.84 -6.00 0.92
N ILE A 80 8.29 -4.78 1.02
CA ILE A 80 8.68 -3.77 2.01
C ILE A 80 7.99 -4.04 3.35
N ILE A 81 6.83 -4.72 3.30
CA ILE A 81 6.10 -5.19 4.47
C ILE A 81 5.69 -6.65 4.30
N GLU A 82 5.40 -7.30 5.41
CA GLU A 82 4.72 -8.59 5.46
C GLU A 82 3.32 -8.43 6.08
N ARG A 83 2.31 -9.04 5.46
CA ARG A 83 0.95 -9.07 6.00
C ARG A 83 0.66 -10.37 6.75
N LYS A 84 0.51 -10.30 8.08
CA LYS A 84 0.28 -11.44 8.98
C LYS A 84 -1.10 -11.43 9.64
N GLY A 85 -1.42 -12.56 10.29
CA GLY A 85 -2.66 -12.75 11.05
C GLY A 85 -3.88 -13.06 10.18
N ARG A 86 -5.05 -13.09 10.79
CA ARG A 86 -6.30 -13.46 10.11
C ARG A 86 -6.57 -12.47 8.96
N ARG A 87 -6.61 -12.97 7.72
CA ARG A 87 -6.85 -12.17 6.51
C ARG A 87 -5.81 -11.05 6.27
N GLY A 88 -4.59 -11.17 6.79
CA GLY A 88 -3.51 -10.20 6.58
C GLY A 88 -3.80 -8.83 7.24
N GLN A 89 -4.33 -8.86 8.45
CA GLN A 89 -4.78 -7.68 9.18
C GLN A 89 -3.63 -6.89 9.84
N LEU A 90 -2.51 -7.56 10.16
CA LEU A 90 -1.31 -6.96 10.73
C LEU A 90 -0.28 -6.76 9.62
N CYS A 91 0.26 -5.55 9.50
CA CYS A 91 1.25 -5.16 8.51
C CYS A 91 2.55 -4.87 9.24
N ILE A 92 3.58 -5.69 9.01
CA ILE A 92 4.86 -5.63 9.72
C ILE A 92 5.94 -5.16 8.74
N PRO A 93 6.78 -4.19 9.11
CA PRO A 93 7.99 -3.87 8.34
C PRO A 93 8.82 -5.11 8.00
N ALA A 94 9.20 -5.26 6.73
CA ALA A 94 10.13 -6.29 6.28
C ALA A 94 11.57 -5.73 6.13
N THR A 95 11.73 -4.42 6.25
CA THR A 95 12.99 -3.67 6.15
C THR A 95 13.09 -2.68 7.30
N GLU A 96 14.30 -2.21 7.59
CA GLU A 96 14.54 -1.19 8.63
C GLU A 96 14.27 0.25 8.14
N ALA A 97 14.04 0.44 6.84
CA ALA A 97 13.92 1.75 6.18
C ALA A 97 12.67 1.81 5.29
N VAL A 98 11.51 1.46 5.86
CA VAL A 98 10.23 1.35 5.14
C VAL A 98 9.92 2.60 4.32
N LEU A 99 10.13 3.79 4.88
CA LEU A 99 9.81 5.04 4.18
C LEU A 99 10.73 5.24 2.98
N LEU A 100 12.03 5.02 3.15
CA LEU A 100 13.01 5.17 2.08
C LEU A 100 12.74 4.19 0.94
N ASP A 101 12.51 2.92 1.27
CA ASP A 101 12.24 1.87 0.28
C ASP A 101 10.91 2.14 -0.44
N ALA A 102 9.87 2.55 0.30
CA ALA A 102 8.57 2.90 -0.25
C ALA A 102 8.66 4.03 -1.27
N MET A 103 9.36 5.11 -0.92
CA MET A 103 9.51 6.27 -1.81
C MET A 103 10.43 5.96 -3.00
N THR A 104 11.44 5.11 -2.81
CA THR A 104 12.28 4.62 -3.91
C THR A 104 11.46 3.87 -4.95
N GLU A 105 10.64 2.90 -4.51
CA GLU A 105 9.77 2.14 -5.42
C GLU A 105 8.68 3.02 -6.07
N TYR A 106 8.11 3.97 -5.32
CA TYR A 106 7.18 4.95 -5.88
C TYR A 106 7.82 5.75 -7.03
N HIS A 107 9.05 6.24 -6.83
CA HIS A 107 9.76 6.99 -7.86
C HIS A 107 10.18 6.12 -9.04
N ALA A 108 10.57 4.86 -8.82
CA ALA A 108 10.86 3.92 -9.89
C ALA A 108 9.63 3.69 -10.78
N VAL A 109 8.44 3.51 -10.19
CA VAL A 109 7.18 3.38 -10.95
C VAL A 109 6.86 4.68 -11.71
N ARG A 110 7.09 5.85 -11.09
CA ARG A 110 6.87 7.15 -11.75
C ARG A 110 7.76 7.36 -12.97
N GLU A 111 8.99 6.85 -12.93
CA GLU A 111 9.98 7.02 -14.00
C GLU A 111 9.86 5.95 -15.10
N GLY A 112 8.98 4.97 -14.94
CA GLY A 112 8.66 3.97 -15.96
C GLY A 112 9.59 2.75 -15.97
N ALA A 113 10.01 2.30 -14.77
CA ALA A 113 10.75 1.05 -14.59
C ALA A 113 9.99 -0.20 -15.10
#